data_AF-A0A950SZ09-F1
#
_entry.id   AF-A0A950SZ09-F1
#
_cell.length_a   1.000
_cell.length_b   1.000
_cell.length_c   1.000
_cell.angle_alpha   90.00
_cell.angle_beta   90.00
_cell.angle_gamma   90.00
#
_symmetry.space_group_name_H-M   'P 1'
#
loop_
_entity.id
_entity.type
_entity.pdbx_description
1 polymer ?
#
loop_
_entity_poly.entity_id
_entity_poly.type
_entity_poly.pdbx_seq_one_letter_code
_entity_poly.pdbx_strand_id
1 'polypeptide(L)'
;MTTTSEQMPTPANDVPGPKQGYWTYSHYAALPDDGNRYEIIDGVLYFMPPSPNERHQRANNRLATYLTIHVEFAGLGQVYTGPFSLI
;
A
#
# COMPACT_ATOMS: atom_id res chain seq x y z
N MET A 1 -8.29 -10.86 -24.02
CA MET A 1 -8.61 -9.92 -22.94
C MET A 1 -8.65 -10.71 -21.66
N THR A 2 -7.54 -10.79 -20.94
CA THR A 2 -7.46 -11.52 -19.67
C THR A 2 -7.98 -10.59 -18.58
N THR A 3 -9.15 -10.89 -18.06
CA THR A 3 -9.69 -10.30 -16.84
C THR A 3 -8.69 -10.59 -15.73
N THR A 4 -7.86 -9.59 -15.39
CA THR A 4 -7.07 -9.61 -14.17
C THR A 4 -8.06 -9.71 -13.03
N SER A 5 -8.22 -10.91 -12.49
CA SER A 5 -8.83 -11.14 -11.19
C SER A 5 -8.29 -10.07 -10.24
N GLU A 6 -9.16 -9.30 -9.60
CA GLU A 6 -8.80 -8.46 -8.47
C GLU A 6 -8.17 -9.40 -7.43
N GLN A 7 -6.84 -9.44 -7.40
CA GLN A 7 -6.12 -10.19 -6.38
C GLN A 7 -6.31 -9.40 -5.10
N MET A 8 -7.15 -9.94 -4.24
CA MET A 8 -7.44 -9.37 -2.93
C MET A 8 -6.22 -9.53 -2.03
N PRO A 9 -5.96 -8.58 -1.13
CA PRO A 9 -5.00 -8.77 -0.07
C PRO A 9 -5.34 -10.05 0.71
N THR A 10 -4.32 -10.85 1.04
CA THR A 10 -4.49 -12.09 1.81
C THR A 10 -3.67 -12.03 3.09
N PRO A 11 -4.16 -12.58 4.22
CA PRO A 11 -3.36 -12.66 5.43
C PRO A 11 -2.06 -13.41 5.17
N ALA A 12 -0.93 -12.79 5.51
CA ALA A 12 0.42 -13.32 5.31
C ALA A 12 0.77 -14.33 6.41
N ASN A 13 0.06 -15.46 6.43
CA ASN A 13 0.18 -16.48 7.49
C ASN A 13 1.55 -17.20 7.50
N ASP A 14 2.26 -17.16 6.38
CA ASP A 14 3.55 -17.83 6.22
C ASP A 14 4.74 -16.95 6.65
N VAL A 15 4.49 -15.68 6.97
CA VAL A 15 5.53 -14.74 7.43
C VAL A 15 5.83 -14.98 8.91
N PRO A 16 7.09 -15.24 9.30
CA PRO A 16 7.47 -15.39 10.71
C PRO A 16 7.16 -14.13 11.52
N GLY A 17 6.50 -14.28 12.66
CA GLY A 17 6.12 -13.14 13.49
C GLY A 17 5.05 -13.48 14.53
N PRO A 18 4.40 -12.46 15.11
CA PRO A 18 3.29 -12.66 16.03
C PRO A 18 2.09 -13.32 15.33
N LYS A 19 1.16 -13.85 16.13
CA LYS A 19 -0.12 -14.35 15.62
C LYS A 19 -0.90 -13.22 14.93
N GLN A 20 -1.68 -13.56 13.90
CA GLN A 20 -2.62 -12.60 13.30
C GLN A 20 -3.55 -11.99 14.36
N GLY A 21 -3.75 -10.68 14.28
CA GLY A 21 -4.40 -9.86 15.31
C GLY A 21 -3.44 -9.22 16.33
N TYR A 22 -2.15 -9.59 16.31
CA TYR A 22 -1.12 -9.05 17.22
C TYR A 22 0.07 -8.40 16.49
N TRP A 23 -0.05 -8.18 15.18
CA TRP A 23 0.98 -7.45 14.43
C TRP A 23 1.04 -5.99 14.87
N THR A 24 2.27 -5.50 15.00
CA THR A 24 2.56 -4.11 15.33
C THR A 24 3.57 -3.58 14.32
N TYR A 25 3.72 -2.26 14.25
CA TYR A 25 4.72 -1.63 13.41
C TYR A 25 6.14 -2.16 13.70
N SER A 26 6.50 -2.40 14.97
CA SER A 26 7.83 -2.93 15.31
C SER A 26 8.09 -4.32 14.73
N HIS A 27 7.07 -5.18 14.66
CA HIS A 27 7.20 -6.48 14.00
C HIS A 27 7.35 -6.33 12.49
N TYR A 28 6.56 -5.44 11.88
CA TYR A 28 6.64 -5.13 10.44
C TYR A 28 7.99 -4.54 10.04
N ALA A 29 8.51 -3.57 10.80
CA ALA A 29 9.79 -2.93 10.54
C ALA A 29 11.00 -3.87 10.69
N ALA A 30 10.82 -4.99 11.39
CA ALA A 30 11.84 -6.03 11.54
C ALA A 30 11.78 -7.11 10.45
N LEU A 31 10.82 -7.04 9.53
CA LEU A 31 10.74 -7.98 8.41
C LEU A 31 11.94 -7.80 7.47
N PRO A 32 12.44 -8.90 6.88
CA PRO A 32 13.46 -8.81 5.86
C PRO A 32 12.92 -8.07 4.63
N ASP A 33 13.80 -7.37 3.92
CA ASP A 33 13.49 -6.85 2.58
C ASP A 33 13.48 -8.02 1.58
N ASP A 34 12.34 -8.70 1.50
CA ASP A 34 12.08 -9.85 0.62
C ASP A 34 11.46 -9.44 -0.73
N GLY A 35 11.34 -8.14 -1.00
CA GLY A 35 10.70 -7.58 -2.18
C GLY A 35 9.17 -7.66 -2.17
N ASN A 36 8.55 -8.22 -1.12
CA ASN A 36 7.12 -8.24 -0.96
C ASN A 36 6.62 -6.97 -0.27
N ARG A 37 5.37 -6.61 -0.56
CA ARG A 37 4.69 -5.50 0.13
C ARG A 37 3.73 -6.08 1.15
N TYR A 38 3.88 -5.64 2.40
CA TYR A 38 2.93 -5.98 3.46
C TYR A 38 2.27 -4.74 4.03
N GLU A 39 1.05 -4.90 4.54
CA GLU A 39 0.34 -3.86 5.28
C GLU A 39 -0.29 -4.48 6.53
N ILE A 40 -0.25 -3.77 7.66
CA ILE A 40 -0.96 -4.18 8.87
C ILE A 40 -2.31 -3.49 8.92
N ILE A 41 -3.39 -4.27 9.01
CA ILE A 41 -4.76 -3.80 9.16
C ILE A 41 -5.36 -4.50 10.39
N ASP A 42 -5.76 -3.73 11.41
CA ASP A 42 -6.31 -4.24 12.68
C ASP A 42 -5.46 -5.37 13.33
N GLY A 43 -4.14 -5.20 13.31
CA GLY A 43 -3.19 -6.17 13.87
C GLY A 43 -3.00 -7.44 13.01
N VAL A 44 -3.55 -7.49 11.80
CA VAL A 44 -3.36 -8.58 10.84
C VAL A 44 -2.38 -8.13 9.75
N LEU A 45 -1.34 -8.93 9.49
CA LEU A 45 -0.41 -8.68 8.39
C LEU A 45 -1.00 -9.24 7.10
N TYR A 46 -1.19 -8.37 6.11
CA TYR A 46 -1.65 -8.72 4.77
C TYR A 46 -0.52 -8.63 3.77
N PHE A 47 -0.42 -9.63 2.90
CA PHE A 47 0.34 -9.53 1.67
C PHE A 47 -0.44 -8.71 0.66
N MET A 48 0.20 -7.66 0.13
CA MET A 48 -0.38 -6.76 -0.85
C MET A 48 0.15 -7.12 -2.25
N PRO A 49 -0.72 -7.60 -3.16
CA PRO A 49 -0.28 -7.93 -4.52
C PRO A 49 0.20 -6.68 -5.27
N PRO A 50 1.04 -6.86 -6.32
CA PRO A 50 1.53 -5.75 -7.12
C PRO A 50 0.38 -4.92 -7.69
N SER A 51 0.66 -3.62 -7.83
CA SER A 51 -0.38 -2.61 -8.07
C SER A 51 -1.19 -2.89 -9.35
N PRO A 52 -2.50 -2.59 -9.35
CA PRO A 52 -3.38 -2.99 -10.43
C PRO A 52 -3.05 -2.25 -11.75
N ASN A 53 -3.57 -2.83 -12.83
CA ASN A 53 -3.47 -2.46 -14.24
C ASN A 53 -3.36 -0.96 -14.60
N GLU A 54 -2.98 -0.70 -15.85
CA GLU A 54 -2.83 0.65 -16.44
C GLU A 54 -4.03 1.59 -16.16
N ARG A 55 -5.25 1.07 -16.10
CA ARG A 55 -6.45 1.87 -15.77
C ARG A 55 -6.42 2.41 -14.34
N HIS A 56 -6.01 1.60 -13.36
CA HIS A 56 -5.85 2.04 -11.98
C HIS A 56 -4.79 3.13 -11.87
N GLN A 57 -3.61 2.91 -12.48
CA GLN A 57 -2.52 3.88 -12.47
C GLN A 57 -2.92 5.22 -13.12
N ARG A 58 -3.63 5.16 -14.25
CA ARG A 58 -4.12 6.34 -14.94
C ARG A 58 -5.13 7.15 -14.11
N ALA A 59 -5.99 6.47 -13.36
CA ALA A 59 -6.92 7.14 -12.44
C ALA A 59 -6.19 7.82 -11.28
N ASN A 60 -5.26 7.10 -10.65
CA ASN A 60 -4.42 7.64 -9.57
C ASN A 60 -3.65 8.89 -10.02
N ASN A 61 -2.98 8.82 -11.18
CA ASN A 61 -2.19 9.93 -11.71
C ASN A 61 -3.04 11.19 -11.99
N ARG A 62 -4.22 11.02 -12.59
CA ARG A 62 -5.12 12.14 -12.84
C ARG A 62 -5.57 12.81 -11.54
N LEU A 63 -5.97 12.02 -10.55
CA LEU A 63 -6.41 12.53 -9.26
C LEU A 63 -5.26 13.29 -8.55
N ALA A 64 -4.09 12.68 -8.49
CA ALA A 64 -2.90 13.28 -7.88
C ALA A 64 -2.53 14.61 -8.55
N THR A 65 -2.56 14.67 -9.89
CA THR A 65 -2.26 15.90 -10.64
C THR A 65 -3.17 17.06 -10.21
N TYR A 66 -4.48 16.84 -10.17
CA TYR A 66 -5.42 17.90 -9.78
C TYR A 66 -5.27 18.30 -8.31
N LEU A 67 -5.02 17.32 -7.42
CA LEU A 67 -4.79 17.60 -6.01
C LEU A 67 -3.51 18.39 -5.78
N THR A 68 -2.39 18.03 -6.42
CA THR A 68 -1.12 18.74 -6.30
C THR A 68 -1.25 20.19 -6.76
N ILE A 69 -1.89 20.44 -7.90
CA ILE A 69 -2.11 21.80 -8.40
C ILE A 69 -2.93 22.62 -7.39
N HIS A 70 -3.95 22.03 -6.78
CA HIS A 70 -4.80 22.76 -5.85
C HIS A 70 -4.16 22.95 -4.47
N VAL A 71 -3.56 21.90 -3.91
CA VAL A 71 -3.08 21.88 -2.53
C VAL A 71 -1.66 22.45 -2.43
N GLU A 72 -0.74 21.99 -3.27
CA GLU A 72 0.67 22.39 -3.13
C GLU A 72 0.91 23.79 -3.69
N PHE A 73 0.41 24.09 -4.89
CA PHE A 73 0.62 25.42 -5.49
C PHE A 73 -0.20 26.53 -4.84
N ALA A 74 -1.24 26.21 -4.07
CA ALA A 74 -1.91 27.17 -3.20
C ALA A 74 -1.28 27.27 -1.79
N GLY A 75 -0.23 26.49 -1.49
CA GLY A 75 0.45 26.50 -0.19
C GLY A 75 -0.38 25.90 0.96
N LEU A 76 -1.30 24.98 0.67
CA LEU A 76 -2.24 24.39 1.63
C LEU A 76 -1.73 23.08 2.25
N GLY A 77 -0.65 22.49 1.72
CA GLY A 77 -0.10 21.23 2.23
C GLY A 77 0.76 20.49 1.19
N GLN A 78 0.88 19.18 1.38
CA GLN A 78 1.60 18.27 0.49
C GLN A 78 0.71 17.10 0.06
N VAL A 79 0.93 16.59 -1.15
CA VAL A 79 0.19 15.47 -1.75
C VAL A 79 1.15 14.32 -2.00
N TYR A 80 0.82 13.13 -1.49
CA TYR A 80 1.60 11.92 -1.69
C TYR A 80 0.74 10.84 -2.34
N THR A 81 1.31 10.12 -3.31
CA THR A 81 0.68 8.95 -3.93
C THR A 81 1.31 7.67 -3.41
N GLY A 82 0.50 6.62 -3.25
CA GLY A 82 1.01 5.30 -2.92
C GLY A 82 1.83 4.66 -4.06
N PRO A 83 2.72 3.70 -3.74
CA PRO A 83 3.05 3.21 -2.39
C PRO A 83 3.91 4.22 -1.61
N PHE A 84 3.52 4.51 -0.37
CA PHE A 84 4.21 5.43 0.52
C PHE A 84 4.15 4.88 1.94
N SER A 85 5.27 4.97 2.65
CA SER A 85 5.37 4.63 4.07
C SER A 85 6.12 5.75 4.77
N LEU A 86 5.60 6.20 5.92
CA LEU A 86 6.37 7.06 6.83
C LEU A 86 7.43 6.18 7.50
N ILE A 87 8.70 6.50 7.24
CA ILE A 87 9.86 5.84 7.84
C ILE A 87 9.83 6.10 9.34
#